data_AF-A0A5J5BFI5-F1
#
_entry.id   AF-A0A5J5BFI5-F1
#
_cell.length_a   1.000
_cell.length_b   1.000
_cell.length_c   1.000
_cell.angle_alpha   90.00
_cell.angle_beta   90.00
_cell.angle_gamma   90.00
#
_symmetry.space_group_name_H-M   'P 1'
#
loop_
_entity.id
_entity.type
_entity.pdbx_description
1 polymer ?
#
loop_
_entity_poly.entity_id
_entity_poly.type
_entity_poly.pdbx_seq_one_letter_code
_entity_poly.pdbx_strand_id
1 'polypeptide(L)'
;MFCTALSYICMRILGEGPDGGEKNACARARKWILDHGSVTAIPSWGKTWLSILGVFDWSGSNPMPPEFWILPSFLPMHPAKMWCYCRMVYMPMSYLYGKRFVGPITPLILQLREELHAQPYNEINWRKVRHLCAKEDLYYPHPLIQDLLWDSLYICTEPLLTRWPFNKLIREKALQTTMKHIHYEDENSRYITIGCVEKVLCMLACWVEDPNGDYFKKHLARIPDYIWVAEDGMKMQSFGSQEWDTGFAIQALLASSLTDEIGPTLMKGHDFIKKSQVKDNPSGDFKSMYRHISKGSWTFSDQDHGWQVSDCTAEGLKCCLLFSMMPPEIVGEKMEPERLYDSVNVLLSLQSKNGGLAAWEPAGTEDWLELLNPTEFFADIVIEHEYVECTSSAIQSLVLFKKLYPGHRKKEIENFITSAVGYLEDIQMPDGSWYGNWGVCFTYGTCGIMVAGEKAIFRAQTRNIHL
;
A
#
# COMPACT_ATOMS: atom_id res chain seq x y z
N MET A 1 17.64 12.56 -3.24
CA MET A 1 18.62 12.02 -2.25
C MET A 1 18.34 10.56 -1.95
N PHE A 2 17.09 10.21 -1.65
CA PHE A 2 16.62 8.89 -1.25
C PHE A 2 17.13 7.73 -2.12
N CYS A 3 16.80 7.74 -3.42
CA CYS A 3 17.16 6.65 -4.33
C CYS A 3 18.68 6.50 -4.49
N THR A 4 19.40 7.60 -4.75
CA THR A 4 20.86 7.56 -4.97
C THR A 4 21.61 7.02 -3.75
N ALA A 5 21.25 7.46 -2.54
CA ALA A 5 21.88 7.01 -1.31
C ALA A 5 21.62 5.52 -1.04
N LEU A 6 20.36 5.07 -1.15
CA LEU A 6 20.01 3.66 -0.95
C LEU A 6 20.63 2.75 -2.01
N SER A 7 20.60 3.13 -3.29
CA SER A 7 21.25 2.37 -4.36
C SER A 7 22.77 2.31 -4.19
N TYR A 8 23.41 3.40 -3.76
CA TYR A 8 24.84 3.39 -3.42
C TYR A 8 25.13 2.37 -2.31
N ILE A 9 24.38 2.42 -1.21
CA ILE A 9 24.54 1.49 -0.10
C ILE A 9 24.32 0.04 -0.54
N CYS A 10 23.29 -0.23 -1.36
CA CYS A 10 23.06 -1.56 -1.92
C CYS A 10 24.26 -2.05 -2.75
N MET A 11 24.82 -1.22 -3.64
CA MET A 11 26.02 -1.60 -4.40
C MET A 11 27.19 -1.93 -3.46
N ARG A 12 27.42 -1.12 -2.43
CA ARG A 12 28.49 -1.34 -1.45
C ARG A 12 28.27 -2.63 -0.64
N ILE A 13 27.03 -2.93 -0.24
CA ILE A 13 26.66 -4.20 0.44
C ILE A 13 26.86 -5.41 -0.48
N LEU A 14 26.58 -5.26 -1.78
CA LEU A 14 26.77 -6.30 -2.80
C LEU A 14 28.24 -6.50 -3.21
N GLY A 15 29.17 -5.72 -2.63
CA GLY A 15 30.61 -5.91 -2.77
C GLY A 15 31.30 -4.95 -3.74
N GLU A 16 30.58 -4.03 -4.39
CA GLU A 16 31.20 -2.99 -5.20
C GLU A 16 32.02 -2.04 -4.33
N GLY A 17 33.21 -1.65 -4.79
CA GLY A 17 34.08 -0.68 -4.10
C GLY A 17 33.52 0.76 -4.09
N PRO A 18 34.14 1.69 -3.32
CA PRO A 18 33.74 3.10 -3.32
C PRO A 18 33.89 3.75 -4.70
N ASP A 19 34.80 3.26 -5.53
CA ASP A 19 34.99 3.72 -6.92
C ASP A 19 34.55 2.66 -7.95
N GLY A 20 33.75 1.68 -7.51
CA GLY A 20 33.24 0.58 -8.32
C GLY A 20 31.97 0.89 -9.14
N GLY A 21 31.39 -0.16 -9.70
CA GLY A 21 30.21 -0.13 -10.56
C GLY A 21 30.48 0.36 -12.00
N GLU A 22 29.50 0.15 -12.88
CA GLU A 22 29.63 0.51 -14.30
C GLU A 22 29.93 2.02 -14.47
N LYS A 23 31.02 2.33 -15.17
CA LYS A 23 31.49 3.70 -15.39
C LYS A 23 31.70 4.48 -14.07
N ASN A 24 32.24 3.85 -13.03
CA ASN A 24 32.47 4.45 -11.70
C ASN A 24 31.18 4.98 -11.06
N ALA A 25 30.09 4.20 -11.16
CA ALA A 25 28.78 4.59 -10.66
C ALA A 25 28.83 4.98 -9.17
N CYS A 26 29.58 4.24 -8.34
CA CYS A 26 29.74 4.53 -6.92
C CYS A 26 30.37 5.92 -6.69
N ALA A 27 31.48 6.23 -7.36
CA ALA A 27 32.15 7.53 -7.20
C ALA A 27 31.24 8.71 -7.60
N ARG A 28 30.50 8.58 -8.71
CA ARG A 28 29.54 9.59 -9.16
C ARG A 28 28.38 9.75 -8.18
N ALA A 29 27.82 8.64 -7.70
CA ALA A 29 26.74 8.66 -6.72
C ALA A 29 27.20 9.30 -5.39
N ARG A 30 28.38 8.91 -4.87
CA ARG A 30 28.96 9.54 -3.67
C ARG A 30 29.15 11.03 -3.85
N LYS A 31 29.73 11.47 -4.97
CA LYS A 31 29.88 12.90 -5.27
C LYS A 31 28.53 13.62 -5.27
N TRP A 32 27.54 13.07 -5.96
CA TRP A 32 26.20 13.65 -6.03
C TRP A 32 25.56 13.74 -4.63
N ILE A 33 25.67 12.69 -3.81
CA ILE A 33 25.16 12.69 -2.42
C ILE A 33 25.81 13.84 -1.62
N LEU A 34 27.13 13.97 -1.66
CA LEU A 34 27.85 15.00 -0.91
C LEU A 34 27.51 16.42 -1.40
N ASP A 35 27.39 16.61 -2.72
CA ASP A 35 27.05 17.91 -3.33
C ASP A 35 25.62 18.37 -2.97
N HIS A 36 24.71 17.46 -2.57
CA HIS A 36 23.30 17.75 -2.26
C HIS A 36 22.98 17.66 -0.75
N GLY A 37 23.97 17.94 0.10
CA GLY A 37 23.77 18.02 1.55
C GLY A 37 23.99 16.71 2.30
N SER A 38 24.61 15.71 1.66
CA SER A 38 24.95 14.40 2.23
C SER A 38 23.72 13.60 2.70
N VAL A 39 23.92 12.40 3.26
CA VAL A 39 22.79 11.62 3.78
C VAL A 39 22.12 12.26 5.00
N THR A 40 22.65 13.37 5.55
CA THR A 40 21.91 14.19 6.54
C THR A 40 20.62 14.80 5.99
N ALA A 41 20.51 14.98 4.67
CA ALA A 41 19.33 15.51 3.99
C ALA A 41 18.43 14.42 3.39
N ILE A 42 18.66 13.13 3.69
CA ILE A 42 17.80 12.05 3.19
C ILE A 42 16.38 12.16 3.80
N PRO A 43 15.28 11.87 3.06
CA PRO A 43 13.92 11.91 3.60
C PRO A 43 13.69 10.95 4.78
N SER A 44 12.59 11.14 5.52
CA SER A 44 12.24 10.40 6.75
C SER A 44 12.39 8.88 6.65
N TRP A 45 11.86 8.24 5.60
CA TRP A 45 11.99 6.80 5.38
C TRP A 45 13.45 6.38 5.18
N GLY A 46 14.25 7.22 4.52
CA GLY A 46 15.68 7.00 4.38
C GLY A 46 16.39 7.08 5.72
N LYS A 47 16.06 8.07 6.55
CA LYS A 47 16.61 8.19 7.92
C LYS A 47 16.32 6.93 8.73
N THR A 48 15.12 6.37 8.62
CA THR A 48 14.75 5.11 9.27
C THR A 48 15.65 3.96 8.82
N TRP A 49 15.78 3.71 7.51
CA TRP A 49 16.64 2.65 6.98
C TRP A 49 18.11 2.84 7.36
N LEU A 50 18.61 4.07 7.28
CA LEU A 50 20.00 4.38 7.60
C LEU A 50 20.28 4.27 9.11
N SER A 51 19.28 4.54 9.95
CA SER A 51 19.37 4.36 11.41
C SER A 51 19.39 2.88 11.78
N ILE A 52 18.53 2.08 11.14
CA ILE A 52 18.53 0.62 11.27
C ILE A 52 19.90 0.04 10.85
N LEU A 53 20.46 0.51 9.75
CA LEU A 53 21.76 0.06 9.24
C LEU A 53 22.94 0.52 10.12
N GLY A 54 22.76 1.62 10.85
CA GLY A 54 23.80 2.22 11.70
C GLY A 54 24.68 3.26 11.01
N VAL A 55 24.25 3.81 9.86
CA VAL A 55 24.95 4.92 9.17
C VAL A 55 24.33 6.28 9.47
N PHE A 56 23.29 6.32 10.31
CA PHE A 56 22.59 7.52 10.77
C PHE A 56 22.16 7.31 12.23
N ASP A 57 22.12 8.36 13.05
CA ASP A 57 21.71 8.22 14.45
C ASP A 57 20.19 8.46 14.60
N TRP A 58 19.51 7.61 15.38
CA TRP A 58 18.06 7.74 15.65
C TRP A 58 17.64 9.11 16.20
N SER A 59 18.53 9.84 16.86
CA SER A 59 18.26 11.19 17.36
C SER A 59 18.13 12.23 16.24
N GLY A 60 18.55 11.90 15.01
CA GLY A 60 18.36 12.70 13.81
C GLY A 60 17.10 12.38 13.03
N SER A 61 16.23 11.50 13.54
CA SER A 61 14.94 11.17 12.95
C SER A 61 13.80 11.81 13.76
N ASN A 62 12.71 12.16 13.08
CA ASN A 62 11.48 12.53 13.78
C ASN A 62 10.92 11.32 14.56
N PRO A 63 10.27 11.54 15.72
CA PRO A 63 9.79 10.43 16.53
C PRO A 63 8.73 9.56 15.85
N MET A 64 8.89 8.24 15.95
CA MET A 64 7.89 7.23 15.54
C MET A 64 7.48 6.39 16.77
N PRO A 65 6.76 6.98 17.74
CA PRO A 65 6.51 6.34 19.04
C PRO A 65 5.62 5.09 18.87
N PRO A 66 6.03 3.90 19.35
CA PRO A 66 5.16 2.72 19.32
C PRO A 66 3.91 2.90 20.20
N GLU A 67 3.90 3.86 21.13
CA GLU A 67 2.75 4.19 21.97
C GLU A 67 1.52 4.62 21.17
N PHE A 68 1.72 5.00 19.91
CA PHE A 68 0.66 5.22 18.92
C PHE A 68 -0.32 4.02 18.82
N TRP A 69 0.18 2.79 18.98
CA TRP A 69 -0.60 1.55 18.84
C TRP A 69 -1.48 1.20 20.04
N ILE A 70 -1.33 1.91 21.16
CA ILE A 70 -2.14 1.72 22.37
C ILE A 70 -3.06 2.92 22.66
N LEU A 71 -3.17 3.84 21.71
CA LEU A 71 -4.09 4.97 21.80
C LEU A 71 -5.55 4.48 21.88
N PRO A 72 -6.43 5.17 22.62
CA PRO A 72 -7.86 4.86 22.61
C PRO A 72 -8.49 5.05 21.22
N SER A 73 -9.35 4.11 20.81
CA SER A 73 -10.00 4.09 19.48
C SER A 73 -10.89 5.30 19.17
N PHE A 74 -11.36 6.03 20.19
CA PHE A 74 -12.15 7.23 20.00
C PHE A 74 -11.32 8.42 19.48
N LEU A 75 -9.99 8.41 19.64
CA LEU A 75 -9.14 9.50 19.16
C LEU A 75 -9.12 9.57 17.63
N PRO A 76 -9.02 10.77 17.03
CA PRO A 76 -9.02 10.93 15.58
C PRO A 76 -7.78 10.32 14.93
N MET A 77 -6.60 10.46 15.56
CA MET A 77 -5.33 9.91 15.09
C MET A 77 -5.12 8.43 15.47
N HIS A 78 -6.18 7.65 15.66
CA HIS A 78 -6.02 6.24 16.01
C HIS A 78 -5.55 5.43 14.79
N PRO A 79 -4.57 4.51 14.91
CA PRO A 79 -4.01 3.78 13.77
C PRO A 79 -5.05 3.07 12.89
N ALA A 80 -6.13 2.57 13.48
CA ALA A 80 -7.23 1.93 12.75
C ALA A 80 -7.97 2.84 11.74
N LYS A 81 -7.82 4.16 11.87
CA LYS A 81 -8.47 5.17 11.02
C LYS A 81 -7.56 5.68 9.91
N MET A 82 -6.30 5.25 9.91
CA MET A 82 -5.31 5.60 8.91
C MET A 82 -5.39 4.62 7.73
N TRP A 83 -4.99 5.11 6.56
CA TRP A 83 -4.82 4.29 5.37
C TRP A 83 -3.97 3.05 5.64
N CYS A 84 -4.34 1.92 5.04
CA CYS A 84 -3.73 0.63 5.31
C CYS A 84 -2.23 0.62 5.02
N TYR A 85 -1.79 1.12 3.87
CA TYR A 85 -0.35 1.20 3.57
C TYR A 85 0.38 2.05 4.61
N CYS A 86 -0.11 3.25 4.91
CA CYS A 86 0.56 4.12 5.88
C CYS A 86 0.71 3.45 7.26
N ARG A 87 -0.37 2.91 7.83
CA ARG A 87 -0.28 2.26 9.14
C ARG A 87 0.62 1.01 9.08
N MET A 88 0.58 0.24 8.00
CA MET A 88 1.34 -1.00 7.87
C MET A 88 2.84 -0.77 7.67
N VAL A 89 3.26 0.34 7.05
CA VAL A 89 4.67 0.76 7.00
C VAL A 89 5.14 1.25 8.37
N TYR A 90 4.38 2.17 8.99
CA TYR A 90 4.80 2.80 10.24
C TYR A 90 4.74 1.84 11.44
N MET A 91 4.02 0.73 11.34
CA MET A 91 3.97 -0.30 12.39
C MET A 91 5.34 -0.89 12.72
N PRO A 92 6.03 -1.61 11.82
CA PRO A 92 7.36 -2.13 12.10
C PRO A 92 8.41 -1.00 12.25
N MET A 93 8.27 0.14 11.55
CA MET A 93 9.17 1.28 11.77
C MET A 93 9.11 1.78 13.23
N SER A 94 7.90 1.92 13.79
CA SER A 94 7.72 2.36 15.18
C SER A 94 8.21 1.32 16.19
N TYR A 95 8.12 0.03 15.89
CA TYR A 95 8.71 -1.04 16.71
C TYR A 95 10.24 -0.93 16.75
N LEU A 96 10.88 -0.81 15.58
CA LEU A 96 12.33 -0.70 15.44
C LEU A 96 12.87 0.60 16.04
N TYR A 97 12.18 1.72 15.81
CA TYR A 97 12.44 3.00 16.47
C TYR A 97 12.31 2.86 17.98
N GLY A 98 11.22 2.24 18.44
CA GLY A 98 10.89 2.04 19.84
C GLY A 98 11.95 1.24 20.61
N LYS A 99 12.54 0.24 19.95
CA LYS A 99 13.69 -0.56 20.41
C LYS A 99 15.04 0.15 20.24
N ARG A 100 15.10 1.24 19.48
CA ARG A 100 16.34 1.88 18.99
C ARG A 100 17.27 0.87 18.33
N PHE A 101 16.68 -0.03 17.52
CA PHE A 101 17.42 -1.11 16.89
C PHE A 101 18.46 -0.55 15.92
N VAL A 102 19.68 -1.07 16.00
CA VAL A 102 20.78 -0.78 15.08
C VAL A 102 21.47 -2.11 14.77
N GLY A 103 21.70 -2.38 13.49
CA GLY A 103 22.42 -3.57 13.05
C GLY A 103 23.89 -3.58 13.48
N PRO A 104 24.60 -4.70 13.27
CA PRO A 104 26.01 -4.80 13.61
C PRO A 104 26.87 -3.75 12.89
N ILE A 105 27.72 -3.03 13.64
CA ILE A 105 28.65 -2.05 13.07
C ILE A 105 29.86 -2.79 12.50
N THR A 106 29.80 -3.11 11.21
CA THR A 106 30.88 -3.78 10.48
C THR A 106 31.89 -2.77 9.90
N PRO A 107 33.07 -3.22 9.41
CA PRO A 107 34.01 -2.35 8.70
C PRO A 107 33.37 -1.62 7.50
N LEU A 108 32.43 -2.25 6.80
CA LEU A 108 31.68 -1.62 5.72
C LEU A 108 30.82 -0.46 6.24
N ILE A 109 30.13 -0.63 7.38
CA ILE A 109 29.32 0.45 7.97
C ILE A 109 30.20 1.64 8.37
N LEU A 110 31.40 1.39 8.90
CA LEU A 110 32.35 2.46 9.22
C LEU A 110 32.80 3.21 7.96
N GLN A 111 33.11 2.49 6.87
CA GLN A 111 33.42 3.12 5.58
C GLN A 111 32.25 3.95 5.07
N LEU A 112 31.01 3.43 5.11
CA LEU A 112 29.83 4.18 4.69
C LEU A 112 29.63 5.47 5.49
N ARG A 113 29.96 5.47 6.79
CA ARG A 113 29.92 6.69 7.62
C ARG A 113 30.93 7.74 7.19
N GLU A 114 32.08 7.34 6.63
CA GLU A 114 33.08 8.25 6.08
C GLU A 114 32.71 8.71 4.65
N GLU A 115 32.13 7.81 3.86
CA GLU A 115 31.80 8.04 2.45
C GLU A 115 30.58 8.95 2.26
N LEU A 116 29.58 8.86 3.14
CA LEU A 116 28.24 9.43 2.92
C LEU A 116 27.95 10.73 3.65
N HIS A 117 28.85 11.17 4.54
CA HIS A 117 28.69 12.37 5.35
C HIS A 117 29.72 13.43 4.97
N ALA A 118 29.31 14.70 4.92
CA ALA A 118 30.21 15.81 4.60
C ALA A 118 31.16 16.19 5.76
N GLN A 119 30.87 15.72 6.97
CA GLN A 119 31.63 15.98 8.18
C GLN A 119 31.78 14.67 8.98
N PRO A 120 32.75 14.57 9.91
CA PRO A 120 32.95 13.37 10.70
C PRO A 120 31.67 12.94 11.43
N TYR A 121 31.32 11.65 11.35
CA TYR A 121 30.07 11.10 11.89
C TYR A 121 29.80 11.49 13.35
N ASN A 122 30.85 11.50 14.18
CA ASN A 122 30.76 11.81 15.62
C ASN A 122 30.57 13.31 15.92
N GLU A 123 30.78 14.19 14.94
CA GLU A 123 30.63 15.64 15.06
C GLU A 123 29.27 16.14 14.54
N ILE A 124 28.44 15.24 13.99
CA ILE A 124 27.10 15.57 13.48
C ILE A 124 26.17 15.92 14.63
N ASN A 125 25.58 17.11 14.56
CA ASN A 125 24.49 17.51 15.43
C ASN A 125 23.17 16.91 14.92
N TRP A 126 22.94 15.65 15.25
CA TRP A 126 21.79 14.87 14.78
C TRP A 126 20.45 15.56 15.06
N ARG A 127 20.29 16.20 16.22
CA ARG A 127 19.05 16.92 16.56
C ARG A 127 18.66 17.99 15.53
N LYS A 128 19.64 18.62 14.87
CA LYS A 128 19.42 19.68 13.87
C LYS A 128 19.07 19.13 12.49
N VAL A 129 19.33 17.84 12.20
CA VAL A 129 19.09 17.26 10.87
C VAL A 129 17.71 16.60 10.72
N ARG A 130 16.91 16.56 11.81
CA ARG A 130 15.58 15.93 11.83
C ARG A 130 14.62 16.42 10.77
N HIS A 131 14.60 17.73 10.53
CA HIS A 131 13.71 18.38 9.56
C HIS A 131 14.38 18.62 8.21
N LEU A 132 15.65 18.22 8.04
CA LEU A 132 16.33 18.37 6.76
C LEU A 132 15.83 17.32 5.77
N CYS A 133 15.47 17.78 4.58
CA CYS A 133 15.13 16.95 3.43
C CYS A 133 15.71 17.63 2.18
N ALA A 134 16.31 16.84 1.28
CA ALA A 134 16.84 17.33 0.03
C ALA A 134 15.70 17.87 -0.84
N LYS A 135 15.95 18.99 -1.53
CA LYS A 135 14.94 19.67 -2.35
C LYS A 135 14.38 18.74 -3.44
N GLU A 136 15.22 17.88 -3.99
CA GLU A 136 14.86 16.94 -5.05
C GLU A 136 13.84 15.89 -4.60
N ASP A 137 13.77 15.59 -3.30
CA ASP A 137 12.83 14.63 -2.73
C ASP A 137 11.61 15.31 -2.08
N LEU A 138 11.60 16.65 -1.97
CA LEU A 138 10.56 17.38 -1.26
C LEU A 138 9.37 17.66 -2.18
N TYR A 139 8.42 16.72 -2.22
CA TYR A 139 7.14 16.85 -2.93
C TYR A 139 6.05 17.43 -2.04
N TYR A 140 5.97 16.97 -0.78
CA TYR A 140 4.96 17.34 0.20
C TYR A 140 5.64 18.01 1.42
N PRO A 141 5.80 19.35 1.42
CA PRO A 141 6.46 20.03 2.52
C PRO A 141 5.60 20.06 3.78
N HIS A 142 6.22 19.83 4.94
CA HIS A 142 5.54 19.88 6.22
C HIS A 142 4.99 21.29 6.51
N PRO A 143 3.72 21.43 6.91
CA PRO A 143 3.23 22.68 7.46
C PRO A 143 3.82 22.93 8.85
N LEU A 144 3.94 24.19 9.25
CA LEU A 144 4.52 24.59 10.55
C LEU A 144 3.87 23.86 11.75
N ILE A 145 2.57 23.61 11.69
CA ILE A 145 1.85 22.90 12.76
C ILE A 145 2.41 21.49 12.98
N GLN A 146 2.82 20.83 11.89
CA GLN A 146 3.38 19.49 11.93
C GLN A 146 4.78 19.49 12.54
N ASP A 147 5.62 20.46 12.17
CA ASP A 147 6.96 20.63 12.77
C ASP A 147 6.88 20.89 14.27
N LEU A 148 5.91 21.71 14.72
CA LEU A 148 5.66 21.96 16.13
C LEU A 148 5.22 20.69 16.87
N LEU A 149 4.39 19.85 16.24
CA LEU A 149 4.00 18.56 16.80
C LEU A 149 5.19 17.62 16.92
N TRP A 150 6.02 17.49 15.87
CA TRP A 150 7.23 16.67 15.91
C TRP A 150 8.24 17.14 16.95
N ASP A 151 8.43 18.46 17.08
CA ASP A 151 9.32 19.03 18.09
C ASP A 151 8.79 18.83 19.51
N SER A 152 7.49 18.96 19.72
CA SER A 152 6.86 18.63 21.00
C SER A 152 7.07 17.15 21.35
N LEU A 153 6.81 16.24 20.40
CA LEU A 153 7.02 14.81 20.60
C LEU A 153 8.49 14.50 20.92
N TYR A 154 9.43 15.13 20.22
CA TYR A 154 10.86 14.87 20.41
C TYR A 154 11.42 15.45 21.70
N ILE A 155 11.02 16.67 22.08
CA ILE A 155 11.57 17.39 23.23
C ILE A 155 10.91 16.94 24.54
N CYS A 156 9.60 16.67 24.50
CA CYS A 156 8.81 16.38 25.70
C CYS A 156 8.51 14.89 25.82
N THR A 157 7.89 14.31 24.79
CA THR A 157 7.30 12.97 24.86
C THR A 157 8.37 11.86 24.86
N GLU A 158 9.32 11.91 23.93
CA GLU A 158 10.38 10.88 23.84
C GLU A 158 11.24 10.79 25.12
N PRO A 159 11.75 11.89 25.71
CA PRO A 159 12.48 11.82 26.97
C PRO A 159 11.65 11.31 28.15
N LEU A 160 10.34 11.53 28.14
CA LEU A 160 9.42 11.03 29.17
C LEU A 160 9.24 9.52 29.04
N LEU A 161 8.93 9.04 27.83
CA LEU A 161 8.61 7.63 27.55
C LEU A 161 9.84 6.71 27.55
N THR A 162 11.05 7.26 27.39
CA THR A 162 12.30 6.50 27.48
C THR A 162 12.84 6.38 28.91
N ARG A 163 12.24 7.06 29.89
CA ARG A 163 12.66 7.02 31.30
C ARG A 163 11.75 6.14 32.15
N TRP A 164 12.30 5.61 33.23
CA TRP A 164 11.52 4.92 34.26
C TRP A 164 10.56 5.92 34.95
N PRO A 165 9.29 5.56 35.23
CA PRO A 165 8.65 4.25 35.05
C PRO A 165 7.94 4.07 33.69
N PHE A 166 7.78 5.12 32.90
CA PHE A 166 7.01 5.11 31.65
C PHE A 166 7.57 4.15 30.60
N ASN A 167 8.89 4.00 30.54
CA ASN A 167 9.51 3.04 29.64
C ASN A 167 9.04 1.60 29.91
N LYS A 168 9.01 1.21 31.19
CA LYS A 168 8.59 -0.14 31.60
C LYS A 168 7.07 -0.34 31.50
N LEU A 169 6.29 0.68 31.86
CA LEU A 169 4.83 0.55 31.95
C LEU A 169 4.09 0.84 30.63
N ILE A 170 4.65 1.71 29.78
CA ILE A 170 4.01 2.19 28.56
C ILE A 170 4.77 1.73 27.32
N ARG A 171 6.06 2.07 27.16
CA ARG A 171 6.85 1.74 25.96
C ARG A 171 6.93 0.23 25.73
N GLU A 172 7.23 -0.57 26.77
CA GLU A 172 7.28 -2.02 26.65
C GLU A 172 5.92 -2.62 26.24
N LYS A 173 4.83 -2.15 26.84
CA LYS A 173 3.47 -2.59 26.50
C LYS A 173 3.10 -2.20 25.06
N ALA A 174 3.50 -1.00 24.64
CA ALA A 174 3.30 -0.53 23.28
C ALA A 174 4.06 -1.41 22.28
N LEU A 175 5.34 -1.71 22.54
CA LEU A 175 6.14 -2.63 21.72
C LEU A 175 5.52 -4.03 21.61
N GLN A 176 5.02 -4.59 22.72
CA GLN A 176 4.31 -5.88 22.71
C GLN A 176 3.03 -5.82 21.86
N THR A 177 2.28 -4.71 21.95
CA THR A 177 1.07 -4.50 21.15
C THR A 177 1.40 -4.37 19.66
N THR A 178 2.42 -3.58 19.32
CA THR A 178 2.89 -3.45 17.94
C THR A 178 3.33 -4.79 17.36
N MET A 179 4.11 -5.58 18.10
CA MET A 179 4.54 -6.90 17.64
C MET A 179 3.37 -7.89 17.48
N LYS A 180 2.35 -7.82 18.36
CA LYS A 180 1.12 -8.58 18.18
C LYS A 180 0.43 -8.26 16.84
N HIS A 181 0.38 -6.98 16.44
CA HIS A 181 -0.16 -6.60 15.13
C HIS A 181 0.71 -7.09 13.97
N ILE A 182 2.05 -7.04 14.11
CA ILE A 182 2.98 -7.57 13.10
C ILE A 182 2.76 -9.08 12.89
N HIS A 183 2.75 -9.87 13.96
CA HIS A 183 2.50 -11.31 13.88
C HIS A 183 1.13 -11.65 13.29
N TYR A 184 0.11 -10.87 13.64
CA TYR A 184 -1.22 -11.05 13.07
C TYR A 184 -1.22 -10.79 11.57
N GLU A 185 -0.59 -9.72 11.11
CA GLU A 185 -0.47 -9.45 9.67
C GLU A 185 0.29 -10.57 8.96
N ASP A 186 1.42 -10.99 9.53
CA ASP A 186 2.28 -12.04 8.98
C ASP A 186 1.49 -13.35 8.78
N GLU A 187 0.68 -13.75 9.74
CA GLU A 187 -0.12 -14.97 9.62
C GLU A 187 -1.24 -14.84 8.58
N ASN A 188 -1.95 -13.70 8.56
CA ASN A 188 -3.10 -13.49 7.70
C ASN A 188 -2.74 -13.26 6.23
N SER A 189 -1.55 -12.73 5.96
CA SER A 189 -0.99 -12.55 4.61
C SER A 189 -0.04 -13.68 4.21
N ARG A 190 0.08 -14.73 5.03
CA ARG A 190 1.01 -15.85 4.81
C ARG A 190 2.45 -15.39 4.58
N TYR A 191 2.85 -14.37 5.33
CA TYR A 191 4.18 -13.74 5.34
C TYR A 191 4.52 -12.99 4.03
N ILE A 192 3.51 -12.69 3.21
CA ILE A 192 3.64 -11.81 2.05
C ILE A 192 3.54 -10.35 2.49
N THR A 193 2.63 -10.02 3.42
CA THR A 193 2.24 -8.66 3.83
C THR A 193 1.59 -7.84 2.71
N ILE A 194 1.19 -6.59 2.98
CA ILE A 194 0.51 -5.70 2.01
C ILE A 194 1.45 -5.10 0.96
N GLY A 195 2.77 -5.19 1.11
CA GLY A 195 3.70 -4.51 0.21
C GLY A 195 5.17 -4.83 0.48
N CYS A 196 6.06 -4.49 -0.46
CA CYS A 196 7.48 -4.86 -0.35
C CYS A 196 8.21 -4.17 0.80
N VAL A 197 7.84 -2.91 1.10
CA VAL A 197 8.48 -2.12 2.17
C VAL A 197 8.11 -2.70 3.53
N GLU A 198 6.83 -2.97 3.72
CA GLU A 198 6.24 -3.60 4.90
C GLU A 198 6.81 -5.00 5.07
N LYS A 199 6.89 -5.79 4.00
CA LYS A 199 7.42 -7.15 4.02
C LYS A 199 8.82 -7.22 4.63
N VAL A 200 9.74 -6.35 4.20
CA VAL A 200 11.11 -6.39 4.70
C VAL A 200 11.22 -5.83 6.12
N LEU A 201 10.38 -4.85 6.47
CA LEU A 201 10.35 -4.27 7.82
C LEU A 201 9.73 -5.22 8.85
N CYS A 202 8.62 -5.90 8.53
CA CYS A 202 8.01 -6.93 9.36
C CYS A 202 8.97 -8.12 9.53
N MET A 203 9.58 -8.60 8.45
CA MET A 203 10.62 -9.64 8.52
C MET A 203 11.76 -9.24 9.47
N LEU A 204 12.25 -8.00 9.36
CA LEU A 204 13.30 -7.49 10.24
C LEU A 204 12.82 -7.39 11.69
N ALA A 205 11.60 -6.90 11.93
CA ALA A 205 11.04 -6.80 13.28
C ALA A 205 10.95 -8.19 13.94
N CYS A 206 10.51 -9.22 13.21
CA CYS A 206 10.47 -10.61 13.66
C CYS A 206 11.88 -11.16 13.93
N TRP A 207 12.88 -10.82 13.10
CA TRP A 207 14.29 -11.16 13.38
C TRP A 207 14.82 -10.48 14.64
N VAL A 208 14.47 -9.21 14.88
CA VAL A 208 14.86 -8.46 16.09
C VAL A 208 14.20 -9.03 17.34
N GLU A 209 12.97 -9.55 17.23
CA GLU A 209 12.30 -10.24 18.33
C GLU A 209 12.95 -11.58 18.65
N ASP A 210 13.07 -12.46 17.64
CA ASP A 210 13.72 -13.76 17.76
C ASP A 210 14.39 -14.16 16.42
N PRO A 211 15.73 -14.05 16.31
CA PRO A 211 16.48 -14.43 15.12
C PRO A 211 16.31 -15.91 14.71
N ASN A 212 15.95 -16.78 15.65
CA ASN A 212 15.74 -18.21 15.41
C ASN A 212 14.25 -18.60 15.37
N GLY A 213 13.36 -17.61 15.50
CA GLY A 213 11.92 -17.78 15.57
C GLY A 213 11.31 -18.24 14.24
N ASP A 214 10.15 -18.89 14.33
CA ASP A 214 9.47 -19.43 13.15
C ASP A 214 8.88 -18.33 12.26
N TYR A 215 8.49 -17.17 12.82
CA TYR A 215 8.02 -16.03 12.04
C TYR A 215 9.09 -15.54 11.06
N PHE A 216 10.34 -15.38 11.53
CA PHE A 216 11.45 -14.98 10.68
C PHE A 216 11.74 -16.02 9.57
N LYS A 217 11.76 -17.32 9.90
CA LYS A 217 11.99 -18.38 8.91
C LYS A 217 10.92 -18.42 7.82
N LYS A 218 9.66 -18.20 8.18
CA LYS A 218 8.55 -18.16 7.21
C LYS A 218 8.63 -16.92 6.32
N HIS A 219 9.05 -15.77 6.86
CA HIS A 219 9.37 -14.57 6.06
C HIS A 219 10.50 -14.78 5.05
N LEU A 220 11.55 -15.52 5.43
CA LEU A 220 12.65 -15.84 4.52
C LEU A 220 12.16 -16.68 3.33
N ALA A 221 11.27 -17.63 3.58
CA ALA A 221 10.68 -18.48 2.53
C ALA A 221 9.87 -17.70 1.50
N ARG A 222 9.37 -16.50 1.86
CA ARG A 222 8.56 -15.61 0.99
C ARG A 222 9.36 -14.49 0.32
N ILE A 223 10.68 -14.40 0.53
CA ILE A 223 11.51 -13.42 -0.22
C ILE A 223 11.44 -13.65 -1.73
N PRO A 224 11.53 -14.88 -2.27
CA PRO A 224 11.51 -15.11 -3.72
C PRO A 224 10.25 -14.58 -4.42
N ASP A 225 9.11 -14.56 -3.72
CA ASP A 225 7.83 -14.06 -4.23
C ASP A 225 7.91 -12.58 -4.66
N TYR A 226 8.85 -11.83 -4.08
CA TYR A 226 9.10 -10.41 -4.35
C TYR A 226 10.21 -10.17 -5.38
N ILE A 227 10.86 -11.21 -5.92
CA ILE A 227 12.03 -11.06 -6.79
C ILE A 227 11.65 -11.37 -8.24
N TRP A 228 11.90 -10.40 -9.14
CA TRP A 228 11.64 -10.52 -10.57
C TRP A 228 12.93 -10.34 -11.37
N VAL A 229 13.16 -11.23 -12.34
CA VAL A 229 14.28 -11.11 -13.29
C VAL A 229 13.76 -10.56 -14.60
N ALA A 230 14.21 -9.35 -14.94
CA ALA A 230 13.91 -8.66 -16.19
C ALA A 230 15.18 -8.53 -17.06
N GLU A 231 15.03 -7.95 -18.25
CA GLU A 231 16.09 -7.69 -19.21
C GLU A 231 17.22 -6.79 -18.69
N ASP A 232 16.90 -5.93 -17.71
CA ASP A 232 17.82 -5.03 -17.02
C ASP A 232 18.33 -5.60 -15.68
N GLY A 233 18.01 -6.85 -15.37
CA GLY A 233 18.49 -7.58 -14.21
C GLY A 233 17.40 -7.93 -13.19
N MET A 234 17.85 -8.32 -11.99
CA MET A 234 16.99 -8.71 -10.89
C MET A 234 16.50 -7.49 -10.10
N LYS A 235 15.19 -7.38 -9.89
CA LYS A 235 14.54 -6.31 -9.12
C LYS A 235 13.57 -6.86 -8.10
N MET A 236 13.35 -6.07 -7.04
CA MET A 236 12.30 -6.36 -6.07
C MET A 236 10.99 -5.73 -6.58
N GLN A 237 9.96 -6.54 -6.75
CA GLN A 237 8.59 -6.11 -6.99
C GLN A 237 7.91 -5.80 -5.65
N SER A 238 6.65 -5.39 -5.67
CA SER A 238 5.76 -5.66 -4.54
C SER A 238 5.39 -7.16 -4.57
N PHE A 239 4.13 -7.54 -4.45
CA PHE A 239 3.65 -8.93 -4.46
C PHE A 239 3.20 -9.43 -5.86
N GLY A 240 3.45 -8.64 -6.92
CA GLY A 240 3.02 -8.90 -8.31
C GLY A 240 1.62 -8.38 -8.66
N SER A 241 1.22 -8.49 -9.93
CA SER A 241 -0.04 -7.98 -10.51
C SER A 241 -0.89 -9.07 -11.19
N GLN A 242 -0.75 -10.32 -10.76
CA GLN A 242 -1.22 -11.52 -11.47
C GLN A 242 -2.73 -11.50 -11.76
N GLU A 243 -3.57 -11.26 -10.76
CA GLU A 243 -5.03 -11.18 -10.91
C GLU A 243 -5.45 -9.93 -11.66
N TRP A 244 -4.84 -8.79 -11.37
CA TRP A 244 -5.11 -7.54 -12.08
C TRP A 244 -4.87 -7.68 -13.60
N ASP A 245 -3.70 -8.19 -13.98
CA ASP A 245 -3.31 -8.37 -15.37
C ASP A 245 -4.15 -9.46 -16.04
N THR A 246 -4.40 -10.58 -15.36
CA THR A 246 -5.24 -11.66 -15.92
C THR A 246 -6.67 -11.20 -16.12
N GLY A 247 -7.23 -10.46 -15.16
CA GLY A 247 -8.58 -9.90 -15.23
C GLY A 247 -8.75 -8.99 -16.44
N PHE A 248 -7.83 -8.06 -16.67
CA PHE A 248 -7.89 -7.18 -17.84
C PHE A 248 -7.57 -7.89 -19.15
N ALA A 249 -6.56 -8.76 -19.18
CA ALA A 249 -6.20 -9.50 -20.39
C ALA A 249 -7.38 -10.34 -20.89
N ILE A 250 -8.09 -11.01 -19.99
CA ILE A 250 -9.28 -11.80 -20.35
C ILE A 250 -10.40 -10.91 -20.89
N GLN A 251 -10.66 -9.76 -20.28
CA GLN A 251 -11.68 -8.84 -20.80
C GLN A 251 -11.34 -8.33 -22.20
N ALA A 252 -10.07 -8.00 -22.44
CA ALA A 252 -9.59 -7.58 -23.76
C ALA A 252 -9.75 -8.71 -24.80
N LEU A 253 -9.39 -9.94 -24.43
CA LEU A 253 -9.56 -11.13 -25.29
C LEU A 253 -11.04 -11.38 -25.61
N LEU A 254 -11.93 -11.26 -24.63
CA LEU A 254 -13.38 -11.39 -24.86
C LEU A 254 -13.92 -10.29 -25.78
N ALA A 255 -13.37 -9.08 -25.72
CA ALA A 255 -13.74 -7.98 -26.62
C ALA A 255 -13.24 -8.17 -28.07
N SER A 256 -12.24 -9.03 -28.30
CA SER A 256 -11.63 -9.23 -29.63
C SER A 256 -12.50 -10.03 -30.62
N SER A 257 -13.61 -10.64 -30.17
CA SER A 257 -14.45 -11.53 -30.99
C SER A 257 -13.73 -12.78 -31.55
N LEU A 258 -12.59 -13.17 -30.97
CA LEU A 258 -11.80 -14.34 -31.37
C LEU A 258 -12.05 -15.57 -30.48
N THR A 259 -13.15 -15.59 -29.70
CA THR A 259 -13.38 -16.56 -28.62
C THR A 259 -13.27 -18.03 -29.06
N ASP A 260 -13.66 -18.32 -30.29
CA ASP A 260 -13.65 -19.69 -30.85
C ASP A 260 -12.22 -20.20 -31.13
N GLU A 261 -11.25 -19.30 -31.30
CA GLU A 261 -9.85 -19.63 -31.56
C GLU A 261 -9.02 -19.74 -30.26
N ILE A 262 -9.50 -19.13 -29.17
CA ILE A 262 -8.75 -18.98 -27.92
C ILE A 262 -9.41 -19.68 -26.72
N GLY A 263 -10.37 -20.57 -26.95
CA GLY A 263 -11.09 -21.32 -25.90
C GLY A 263 -10.18 -21.90 -24.79
N PRO A 264 -9.11 -22.64 -25.11
CA PRO A 264 -8.19 -23.17 -24.10
C PRO A 264 -7.52 -22.10 -23.23
N THR A 265 -7.22 -20.93 -23.79
CA THR A 265 -6.66 -19.79 -23.06
C THR A 265 -7.70 -19.18 -22.13
N LEU A 266 -8.93 -18.98 -22.62
CA LEU A 266 -10.05 -18.46 -21.84
C LEU A 266 -10.39 -19.38 -20.66
N MET A 267 -10.45 -20.70 -20.88
CA MET A 267 -10.70 -21.68 -19.83
C MET A 267 -9.63 -21.65 -18.73
N LYS A 268 -8.35 -21.52 -19.10
CA LYS A 268 -7.25 -21.40 -18.13
C LYS A 268 -7.32 -20.08 -17.35
N GLY A 269 -7.62 -18.97 -18.01
CA GLY A 269 -7.82 -17.68 -17.35
C GLY A 269 -9.00 -17.71 -16.37
N HIS A 270 -10.11 -18.32 -16.77
CA HIS A 270 -11.27 -18.51 -15.89
C HIS A 270 -10.94 -19.39 -14.68
N ASP A 271 -10.21 -20.49 -14.88
CA ASP A 271 -9.76 -21.36 -13.77
C ASP A 271 -8.83 -20.62 -12.80
N PHE A 272 -7.89 -19.81 -13.32
CA PHE A 272 -7.02 -18.96 -12.51
C PHE A 272 -7.84 -17.98 -11.66
N ILE A 273 -8.69 -17.16 -12.29
CA ILE A 273 -9.52 -16.16 -11.58
C ILE A 273 -10.36 -16.83 -10.48
N LYS A 274 -10.99 -17.99 -10.76
CA LYS A 274 -11.78 -18.73 -9.76
C LYS A 274 -10.95 -19.22 -8.57
N LYS A 275 -9.69 -19.59 -8.81
CA LYS A 275 -8.75 -20.07 -7.78
C LYS A 275 -8.12 -18.92 -6.99
N SER A 276 -7.99 -17.74 -7.60
CA SER A 276 -7.44 -16.54 -6.97
C SER A 276 -8.39 -15.85 -5.97
N GLN A 277 -9.70 -16.13 -6.03
CA GLN A 277 -10.64 -15.51 -5.10
C GLN A 277 -10.36 -15.93 -3.64
N VAL A 278 -10.29 -14.94 -2.75
CA VAL A 278 -10.11 -15.11 -1.31
C VAL A 278 -11.31 -15.84 -0.71
N LYS A 279 -11.04 -16.93 0.04
CA LYS A 279 -12.08 -17.86 0.52
C LYS A 279 -12.55 -17.59 1.95
N ASP A 280 -11.70 -16.95 2.74
CA ASP A 280 -11.88 -16.77 4.17
C ASP A 280 -11.62 -15.31 4.54
N ASN A 281 -12.34 -14.81 5.54
CA ASN A 281 -11.99 -13.54 6.18
C ASN A 281 -10.69 -13.69 6.97
N PRO A 282 -10.01 -12.59 7.33
CA PRO A 282 -8.86 -12.66 8.22
C PRO A 282 -9.28 -13.29 9.55
N SER A 283 -8.33 -14.00 10.18
CA SER A 283 -8.58 -14.86 11.33
C SER A 283 -9.03 -14.06 12.57
N GLY A 284 -9.85 -14.71 13.41
CA GLY A 284 -10.28 -14.17 14.70
C GLY A 284 -11.07 -12.85 14.61
N ASP A 285 -10.88 -11.98 15.60
CA ASP A 285 -11.48 -10.63 15.61
C ASP A 285 -10.63 -9.67 14.79
N PHE A 286 -10.73 -9.80 13.47
CA PHE A 286 -9.95 -9.02 12.51
C PHE A 286 -10.21 -7.51 12.56
N LYS A 287 -11.38 -7.09 13.05
CA LYS A 287 -11.70 -5.67 13.24
C LYS A 287 -10.85 -5.04 14.32
N SER A 288 -10.60 -5.76 15.43
CA SER A 288 -9.69 -5.32 16.49
C SER A 288 -8.23 -5.21 16.01
N MET A 289 -7.91 -5.89 14.90
CA MET A 289 -6.60 -5.89 14.25
C MET A 289 -6.54 -4.98 13.02
N TYR A 290 -7.55 -4.13 12.83
CA TYR A 290 -7.62 -3.12 11.77
C TYR A 290 -7.61 -3.72 10.36
N ARG A 291 -8.26 -4.86 10.18
CA ARG A 291 -8.55 -5.44 8.87
C ARG A 291 -10.05 -5.32 8.57
N HIS A 292 -10.37 -5.42 7.29
CA HIS A 292 -11.75 -5.45 6.79
C HIS A 292 -12.12 -6.84 6.26
N ILE A 293 -13.37 -7.01 5.83
CA ILE A 293 -13.82 -8.28 5.23
C ILE A 293 -13.10 -8.53 3.90
N SER A 294 -12.67 -9.78 3.69
CA SER A 294 -11.96 -10.20 2.48
C SER A 294 -12.57 -11.45 1.83
N LYS A 295 -13.45 -12.17 2.52
CA LYS A 295 -14.10 -13.35 1.95
C LYS A 295 -14.89 -12.96 0.69
N GLY A 296 -14.57 -13.62 -0.42
CA GLY A 296 -15.19 -13.37 -1.73
C GLY A 296 -14.50 -12.28 -2.55
N SER A 297 -13.45 -11.63 -2.03
CA SER A 297 -12.71 -10.62 -2.78
C SER A 297 -11.70 -11.23 -3.76
N TRP A 298 -11.19 -10.39 -4.64
CA TRP A 298 -9.91 -10.61 -5.32
C TRP A 298 -8.88 -9.61 -4.80
N THR A 299 -7.64 -10.05 -4.73
CA THR A 299 -6.49 -9.19 -4.43
C THR A 299 -5.89 -8.69 -5.74
N PHE A 300 -4.89 -7.82 -5.68
CA PHE A 300 -4.18 -7.37 -6.88
C PHE A 300 -3.26 -8.46 -7.49
N SER A 301 -2.81 -9.42 -6.68
CA SER A 301 -1.94 -10.54 -7.11
C SER A 301 -2.67 -11.88 -7.12
N ASP A 302 -2.70 -12.60 -6.01
CA ASP A 302 -3.29 -13.93 -5.93
C ASP A 302 -3.98 -14.18 -4.57
N GLN A 303 -4.49 -15.39 -4.38
CA GLN A 303 -5.25 -15.78 -3.19
C GLN A 303 -4.41 -15.67 -1.89
N ASP A 304 -3.10 -15.91 -1.96
CA ASP A 304 -2.23 -15.98 -0.79
C ASP A 304 -1.95 -14.60 -0.20
N HIS A 305 -1.94 -13.55 -1.02
CA HIS A 305 -1.76 -12.18 -0.57
C HIS A 305 -2.83 -11.74 0.44
N GLY A 306 -4.08 -12.18 0.26
CA GLY A 306 -5.16 -12.03 1.23
C GLY A 306 -5.65 -10.60 1.53
N TRP A 307 -5.08 -9.56 0.90
CA TRP A 307 -5.56 -8.18 0.98
C TRP A 307 -6.58 -7.89 -0.11
N GLN A 308 -7.84 -7.73 0.27
CA GLN A 308 -8.91 -7.37 -0.66
C GLN A 308 -8.67 -6.01 -1.29
N VAL A 309 -9.01 -5.88 -2.57
CA VAL A 309 -9.03 -4.59 -3.28
C VAL A 309 -10.35 -4.47 -4.04
N SER A 310 -10.99 -3.31 -3.97
CA SER A 310 -12.35 -3.11 -4.47
C SER A 310 -12.44 -3.22 -5.98
N ASP A 311 -11.56 -2.57 -6.73
CA ASP A 311 -11.48 -2.69 -8.19
C ASP A 311 -11.10 -4.09 -8.63
N CYS A 312 -10.08 -4.72 -8.03
CA CYS A 312 -9.70 -6.10 -8.33
C CYS A 312 -10.88 -7.05 -8.11
N THR A 313 -11.63 -6.85 -7.02
CA THR A 313 -12.85 -7.62 -6.74
C THR A 313 -13.92 -7.38 -7.78
N ALA A 314 -14.12 -6.13 -8.21
CA ALA A 314 -15.08 -5.80 -9.26
C ALA A 314 -14.69 -6.38 -10.61
N GLU A 315 -13.41 -6.32 -10.99
CA GLU A 315 -12.88 -6.85 -12.24
C GLU A 315 -12.92 -8.38 -12.28
N GLY A 316 -12.49 -9.06 -11.20
CA GLY A 316 -12.60 -10.51 -11.05
C GLY A 316 -14.06 -10.98 -11.09
N LEU A 317 -14.96 -10.29 -10.37
CA LEU A 317 -16.40 -10.55 -10.41
C LEU A 317 -16.96 -10.38 -11.83
N LYS A 318 -16.60 -9.30 -12.52
CA LYS A 318 -17.04 -9.02 -13.88
C LYS A 318 -16.58 -10.11 -14.86
N CYS A 319 -15.34 -10.58 -14.76
CA CYS A 319 -14.83 -11.72 -15.53
C CYS A 319 -15.66 -12.99 -15.30
N CYS A 320 -15.90 -13.37 -14.04
CA CYS A 320 -16.71 -14.55 -13.71
C CYS A 320 -18.15 -14.44 -14.26
N LEU A 321 -18.74 -13.25 -14.21
CA LEU A 321 -20.08 -12.99 -14.78
C LEU A 321 -20.08 -13.10 -16.31
N LEU A 322 -19.06 -12.56 -16.99
CA LEU A 322 -18.91 -12.69 -18.44
C LEU A 322 -18.78 -14.16 -18.86
N PHE A 323 -17.92 -14.92 -18.19
CA PHE A 323 -17.77 -16.36 -18.45
C PHE A 323 -19.03 -17.16 -18.18
N SER A 324 -19.84 -16.77 -17.18
CA SER A 324 -21.11 -17.47 -16.89
C SER A 324 -22.14 -17.41 -18.03
N MET A 325 -21.96 -16.50 -18.99
CA MET A 325 -22.81 -16.36 -20.18
C MET A 325 -22.29 -17.14 -21.40
N MET A 326 -21.15 -17.82 -21.28
CA MET A 326 -20.51 -18.58 -22.36
C MET A 326 -20.73 -20.10 -22.19
N PRO A 327 -20.61 -20.89 -23.28
CA PRO A 327 -20.69 -22.35 -23.20
C PRO A 327 -19.61 -22.96 -22.30
N PRO A 328 -19.96 -23.83 -21.32
CA PRO A 328 -19.00 -24.49 -20.44
C PRO A 328 -17.93 -25.31 -21.18
N GLU A 329 -18.24 -25.79 -22.38
CA GLU A 329 -17.29 -26.54 -23.22
C GLU A 329 -16.11 -25.69 -23.68
N ILE A 330 -16.28 -24.36 -23.73
CA ILE A 330 -15.24 -23.40 -24.16
C ILE A 330 -14.48 -22.85 -22.95
N VAL A 331 -15.19 -22.50 -21.88
CA VAL A 331 -14.62 -21.72 -20.75
C VAL A 331 -14.60 -22.45 -19.42
N GLY A 332 -15.05 -23.70 -19.38
CA GLY A 332 -15.20 -24.50 -18.18
C GLY A 332 -16.41 -24.11 -17.33
N GLU A 333 -16.61 -24.84 -16.22
CA GLU A 333 -17.75 -24.64 -15.33
C GLU A 333 -17.80 -23.23 -14.73
N LYS A 334 -19.01 -22.67 -14.67
CA LYS A 334 -19.26 -21.38 -14.02
C LYS A 334 -18.97 -21.45 -12.52
N MET A 335 -18.70 -20.29 -11.93
CA MET A 335 -18.52 -20.15 -10.50
C MET A 335 -19.85 -20.27 -9.75
N GLU A 336 -19.81 -20.88 -8.56
CA GLU A 336 -20.99 -20.99 -7.70
C GLU A 336 -21.55 -19.62 -7.31
N PRO A 337 -22.88 -19.38 -7.41
CA PRO A 337 -23.50 -18.08 -7.14
C PRO A 337 -23.17 -17.52 -5.75
N GLU A 338 -23.08 -18.36 -4.72
CA GLU A 338 -22.79 -17.96 -3.35
C GLU A 338 -21.44 -17.26 -3.24
N ARG A 339 -20.45 -17.68 -4.03
CA ARG A 339 -19.13 -17.05 -4.06
C ARG A 339 -19.17 -15.68 -4.74
N LEU A 340 -20.09 -15.47 -5.69
CA LEU A 340 -20.32 -14.16 -6.31
C LEU A 340 -21.06 -13.22 -5.36
N TYR A 341 -21.96 -13.75 -4.52
CA TYR A 341 -22.66 -12.99 -3.49
C TYR A 341 -21.70 -12.45 -2.43
N ASP A 342 -20.70 -13.25 -2.05
CA ASP A 342 -19.63 -12.81 -1.15
C ASP A 342 -18.85 -11.62 -1.75
N SER A 343 -18.55 -11.63 -3.06
CA SER A 343 -17.91 -10.49 -3.75
C SER A 343 -18.77 -9.23 -3.72
N VAL A 344 -20.08 -9.37 -3.95
CA VAL A 344 -21.02 -8.24 -3.85
C VAL A 344 -21.06 -7.68 -2.43
N ASN A 345 -20.97 -8.54 -1.40
CA ASN A 345 -20.92 -8.08 -0.01
C ASN A 345 -19.67 -7.24 0.28
N VAL A 346 -18.51 -7.62 -0.28
CA VAL A 346 -17.27 -6.83 -0.17
C VAL A 346 -17.44 -5.46 -0.82
N LEU A 347 -17.88 -5.40 -2.08
CA LEU A 347 -18.07 -4.13 -2.80
C LEU A 347 -19.04 -3.19 -2.09
N LEU A 348 -20.19 -3.70 -1.64
CA LEU A 348 -21.19 -2.90 -0.92
C LEU A 348 -20.66 -2.38 0.43
N SER A 349 -19.72 -3.09 1.06
CA SER A 349 -19.15 -2.68 2.35
C SER A 349 -18.12 -1.55 2.25
N LEU A 350 -17.59 -1.27 1.07
CA LEU A 350 -16.53 -0.29 0.81
C LEU A 350 -17.08 1.05 0.29
N GLN A 351 -18.40 1.18 0.13
CA GLN A 351 -19.01 2.44 -0.29
C GLN A 351 -19.08 3.45 0.84
N SER A 352 -18.54 4.63 0.56
CA SER A 352 -18.60 5.78 1.44
C SER A 352 -19.94 6.52 1.34
N LYS A 353 -20.19 7.42 2.29
CA LYS A 353 -21.45 8.20 2.35
C LYS A 353 -21.64 9.12 1.15
N ASN A 354 -20.55 9.58 0.53
CA ASN A 354 -20.57 10.39 -0.70
C ASN A 354 -20.87 9.55 -1.96
N GLY A 355 -20.94 8.22 -1.83
CA GLY A 355 -21.20 7.29 -2.93
C GLY A 355 -19.94 6.70 -3.59
N GLY A 356 -18.77 7.29 -3.35
CA GLY A 356 -17.49 6.81 -3.86
C GLY A 356 -17.03 5.51 -3.20
N LEU A 357 -16.10 4.83 -3.85
CA LEU A 357 -15.48 3.60 -3.37
C LEU A 357 -13.99 3.79 -3.09
N ALA A 358 -13.60 3.37 -1.89
CA ALA A 358 -12.21 3.23 -1.50
C ALA A 358 -11.57 1.95 -2.07
N ALA A 359 -10.24 1.86 -2.03
CA ALA A 359 -9.51 0.73 -2.59
C ALA A 359 -9.50 -0.48 -1.64
N TRP A 360 -9.06 -0.34 -0.39
CA TRP A 360 -8.89 -1.48 0.52
C TRP A 360 -9.93 -1.54 1.64
N GLU A 361 -10.24 -0.39 2.24
CA GLU A 361 -11.07 -0.31 3.45
C GLU A 361 -12.05 0.85 3.39
N PRO A 362 -13.11 0.89 4.22
CA PRO A 362 -14.05 2.01 4.19
C PRO A 362 -13.36 3.34 4.53
N ALA A 363 -13.45 4.31 3.63
CA ALA A 363 -13.09 5.69 3.89
C ALA A 363 -14.13 6.36 4.82
N GLY A 364 -13.71 7.41 5.51
CA GLY A 364 -14.57 8.10 6.49
C GLY A 364 -13.85 8.80 7.62
N THR A 365 -12.53 8.98 7.50
CA THR A 365 -11.74 9.82 8.39
C THR A 365 -11.67 11.24 7.82
N GLU A 366 -11.40 12.22 8.67
CA GLU A 366 -11.40 13.64 8.30
C GLU A 366 -10.11 14.06 7.55
N ASP A 367 -10.26 14.81 6.45
CA ASP A 367 -9.17 15.26 5.57
C ASP A 367 -8.04 16.02 6.26
N TRP A 368 -8.33 16.71 7.37
CA TRP A 368 -7.31 17.49 8.10
C TRP A 368 -6.19 16.60 8.65
N LEU A 369 -6.40 15.28 8.79
CA LEU A 369 -5.34 14.36 9.17
C LEU A 369 -4.21 14.29 8.14
N GLU A 370 -4.46 14.61 6.86
CA GLU A 370 -3.39 14.69 5.85
C GLU A 370 -2.36 15.79 6.17
N LEU A 371 -2.72 16.80 6.97
CA LEU A 371 -1.76 17.78 7.52
C LEU A 371 -0.70 17.15 8.42
N LEU A 372 -0.93 15.91 8.87
CA LEU A 372 -0.01 15.14 9.70
C LEU A 372 0.82 14.14 8.88
N ASN A 373 0.74 14.17 7.54
CA ASN A 373 1.48 13.28 6.64
C ASN A 373 2.98 13.28 6.98
N PRO A 374 3.52 12.18 7.56
CA PRO A 374 4.90 12.12 8.03
C PRO A 374 5.94 11.93 6.91
N THR A 375 5.51 11.93 5.64
CA THR A 375 6.38 11.69 4.48
C THR A 375 6.54 12.94 3.63
N GLU A 376 7.77 13.18 3.18
CA GLU A 376 8.12 14.38 2.42
C GLU A 376 7.92 14.22 0.91
N PHE A 377 7.74 12.99 0.41
CA PHE A 377 7.75 12.65 -1.02
C PHE A 377 6.47 11.96 -1.53
N PHE A 378 5.51 11.68 -0.65
CA PHE A 378 4.17 11.21 -1.02
C PHE A 378 3.11 12.18 -0.50
N ALA A 379 2.00 12.29 -1.22
CA ALA A 379 0.81 13.04 -0.81
C ALA A 379 -0.37 12.08 -0.61
N ASP A 380 -1.33 12.49 0.20
CA ASP A 380 -2.61 11.81 0.38
C ASP A 380 -2.46 10.35 0.84
N ILE A 381 -1.61 10.15 1.85
CA ILE A 381 -1.29 8.81 2.38
C ILE A 381 -1.80 8.58 3.80
N VAL A 382 -2.37 9.57 4.48
CA VAL A 382 -2.74 9.40 5.89
C VAL A 382 -4.09 8.71 6.03
N ILE A 383 -5.06 9.06 5.19
CA ILE A 383 -6.40 8.50 5.21
C ILE A 383 -6.70 7.73 3.92
N GLU A 384 -7.65 6.80 4.00
CA GLU A 384 -8.17 6.16 2.80
C GLU A 384 -9.14 7.12 2.10
N HIS A 385 -9.01 7.23 0.78
CA HIS A 385 -9.81 8.11 -0.08
C HIS A 385 -10.72 7.31 -0.99
N GLU A 386 -11.76 7.95 -1.52
CA GLU A 386 -12.55 7.34 -2.59
C GLU A 386 -11.95 7.65 -3.98
N TYR A 387 -11.96 6.66 -4.86
CA TYR A 387 -11.32 6.76 -6.17
C TYR A 387 -12.32 6.60 -7.30
N VAL A 388 -12.09 7.36 -8.38
CA VAL A 388 -12.85 7.28 -9.64
C VAL A 388 -12.84 5.85 -10.18
N GLU A 389 -11.65 5.25 -10.16
CA GLU A 389 -11.36 3.98 -10.82
C GLU A 389 -12.05 2.84 -10.09
N CYS A 390 -11.90 2.79 -8.76
CA CYS A 390 -12.58 1.83 -7.89
C CYS A 390 -14.11 1.93 -8.01
N THR A 391 -14.63 3.16 -8.02
CA THR A 391 -16.08 3.42 -8.15
C THR A 391 -16.60 2.96 -9.51
N SER A 392 -15.90 3.30 -10.60
CA SER A 392 -16.28 2.91 -11.96
C SER A 392 -16.30 1.40 -12.16
N SER A 393 -15.24 0.69 -11.74
CA SER A 393 -15.15 -0.76 -11.86
C SER A 393 -16.29 -1.46 -11.10
N ALA A 394 -16.61 -0.99 -9.90
CA ALA A 394 -17.73 -1.52 -9.11
C ALA A 394 -19.10 -1.29 -9.77
N ILE A 395 -19.35 -0.11 -10.36
CA ILE A 395 -20.59 0.13 -11.13
C ILE A 395 -20.71 -0.90 -12.26
N GLN A 396 -19.65 -1.08 -13.06
CA GLN A 396 -19.69 -1.98 -14.21
C GLN A 396 -20.00 -3.43 -13.82
N SER A 397 -19.35 -3.93 -12.76
CA SER A 397 -19.55 -5.30 -12.28
C SER A 397 -20.95 -5.48 -11.69
N LEU A 398 -21.43 -4.54 -10.88
CA LEU A 398 -22.73 -4.62 -10.22
C LEU A 398 -23.91 -4.44 -11.18
N VAL A 399 -23.76 -3.64 -12.25
CA VAL A 399 -24.77 -3.55 -13.33
C VAL A 399 -24.94 -4.91 -14.01
N LEU A 400 -23.83 -5.59 -14.33
CA LEU A 400 -23.87 -6.93 -14.93
C LEU A 400 -24.42 -7.97 -13.94
N PHE A 401 -23.98 -7.92 -12.69
CA PHE A 401 -24.45 -8.81 -11.62
C PHE A 401 -25.97 -8.68 -11.45
N LYS A 402 -26.49 -7.46 -11.33
CA LYS A 402 -27.93 -7.19 -11.19
C LYS A 402 -28.75 -7.76 -12.35
N LYS A 403 -28.21 -7.75 -13.57
CA LYS A 403 -28.87 -8.33 -14.75
C LYS A 403 -28.97 -9.85 -14.65
N LEU A 404 -27.92 -10.52 -14.18
CA LEU A 404 -27.84 -11.98 -14.11
C LEU A 404 -28.48 -12.56 -12.83
N TYR A 405 -28.46 -11.81 -11.72
CA TYR A 405 -28.96 -12.22 -10.41
C TYR A 405 -29.97 -11.20 -9.83
N PRO A 406 -31.10 -10.93 -10.49
CA PRO A 406 -32.02 -9.84 -10.13
C PRO A 406 -32.71 -9.99 -8.77
N GLY A 407 -32.66 -11.18 -8.16
CA GLY A 407 -33.25 -11.45 -6.84
C GLY A 407 -32.33 -11.16 -5.64
N HIS A 408 -31.02 -11.01 -5.85
CA HIS A 408 -30.05 -10.87 -4.76
C HIS A 408 -29.75 -9.39 -4.46
N ARG A 409 -30.11 -8.91 -3.26
CA ARG A 409 -29.83 -7.54 -2.75
C ARG A 409 -30.14 -6.40 -3.73
N LYS A 410 -31.15 -6.57 -4.60
CA LYS A 410 -31.48 -5.66 -5.70
C LYS A 410 -31.55 -4.18 -5.28
N LYS A 411 -32.29 -3.89 -4.20
CA LYS A 411 -32.50 -2.51 -3.72
C LYS A 411 -31.19 -1.86 -3.27
N GLU A 412 -30.33 -2.62 -2.60
CA GLU A 412 -29.05 -2.13 -2.09
C GLU A 412 -28.09 -1.86 -3.25
N ILE A 413 -28.06 -2.75 -4.24
CA ILE A 413 -27.27 -2.57 -5.47
C ILE A 413 -27.76 -1.35 -6.29
N GLU A 414 -29.08 -1.15 -6.39
CA GLU A 414 -29.65 0.02 -7.09
C GLU A 414 -29.29 1.34 -6.39
N ASN A 415 -29.39 1.37 -5.07
CA ASN A 415 -28.97 2.53 -4.28
C ASN A 415 -27.47 2.78 -4.38
N PHE A 416 -26.66 1.72 -4.35
CA PHE A 416 -25.22 1.79 -4.52
C PHE A 416 -24.87 2.44 -5.85
N ILE A 417 -25.39 1.91 -6.97
CA ILE A 417 -25.09 2.41 -8.31
C ILE A 417 -25.51 3.87 -8.45
N THR A 418 -26.68 4.23 -7.92
CA THR A 418 -27.18 5.61 -7.99
C THR A 418 -26.25 6.58 -7.26
N SER A 419 -25.81 6.23 -6.05
CA SER A 419 -24.92 7.07 -5.25
C SER A 419 -23.51 7.15 -5.86
N ALA A 420 -23.01 6.03 -6.40
CA ALA A 420 -21.72 5.95 -7.06
C ALA A 420 -21.68 6.78 -8.36
N VAL A 421 -22.76 6.82 -9.14
CA VAL A 421 -22.87 7.72 -10.30
C VAL A 421 -22.88 9.18 -9.85
N GLY A 422 -23.64 9.52 -8.81
CA GLY A 422 -23.65 10.88 -8.25
C GLY A 422 -22.26 11.34 -7.82
N TYR A 423 -21.51 10.47 -7.13
CA TYR A 423 -20.11 10.73 -6.78
C TYR A 423 -19.26 11.08 -8.00
N LEU A 424 -19.31 10.27 -9.06
CA LEU A 424 -18.52 10.49 -10.28
C LEU A 424 -18.90 11.80 -10.98
N GLU A 425 -20.18 12.18 -10.97
CA GLU A 425 -20.65 13.46 -11.52
C GLU A 425 -20.14 14.65 -10.68
N ASP A 426 -20.14 14.53 -9.35
CA ASP A 426 -19.75 15.61 -8.43
C ASP A 426 -18.24 15.92 -8.48
N ILE A 427 -17.40 14.92 -8.77
CA ILE A 427 -15.93 15.09 -8.81
C ILE A 427 -15.37 15.34 -10.22
N GLN A 428 -16.24 15.42 -11.24
CA GLN A 428 -15.82 15.72 -12.60
C GLN A 428 -15.19 17.13 -12.66
N MET A 429 -14.03 17.25 -13.33
CA MET A 429 -13.39 18.55 -13.50
C MET A 429 -14.16 19.43 -14.51
N PRO A 430 -14.06 20.77 -14.43
CA PRO A 430 -14.77 21.68 -15.34
C PRO A 430 -14.45 21.50 -16.83
N ASP A 431 -13.31 20.90 -17.16
CA ASP A 431 -12.91 20.57 -18.54
C ASP A 431 -13.46 19.22 -19.02
N GLY A 432 -14.23 18.53 -18.19
CA GLY A 432 -14.85 17.24 -18.46
C GLY A 432 -14.00 16.03 -18.10
N SER A 433 -12.76 16.23 -17.63
CA SER A 433 -11.85 15.14 -17.27
C SER A 433 -12.03 14.64 -15.85
N TRP A 434 -11.46 13.47 -15.56
CA TRP A 434 -11.27 12.96 -14.20
C TRP A 434 -9.81 12.63 -13.95
N TYR A 435 -9.33 12.95 -12.75
CA TYR A 435 -7.97 12.68 -12.33
C TYR A 435 -7.76 11.18 -12.06
N GLY A 436 -6.69 10.61 -12.62
CA GLY A 436 -6.30 9.22 -12.36
C GLY A 436 -5.28 9.14 -11.23
N ASN A 437 -5.60 8.38 -10.19
CA ASN A 437 -4.74 8.14 -9.02
C ASN A 437 -3.90 6.88 -9.19
N TRP A 438 -4.44 5.86 -9.87
CA TRP A 438 -3.79 4.55 -10.04
C TRP A 438 -3.23 4.32 -11.45
N GLY A 439 -3.39 5.29 -12.36
CA GLY A 439 -2.83 5.29 -13.70
C GLY A 439 -2.62 6.71 -14.23
N VAL A 440 -1.68 6.90 -15.15
CA VAL A 440 -1.15 8.22 -15.56
C VAL A 440 -1.90 8.80 -16.77
N CYS A 441 -2.58 9.94 -16.69
CA CYS A 441 -3.31 10.43 -15.51
C CYS A 441 -4.77 10.67 -15.92
N PHE A 442 -5.06 11.80 -16.56
CA PHE A 442 -6.42 12.15 -16.99
C PHE A 442 -7.01 11.20 -18.04
N THR A 443 -6.19 10.66 -18.95
CA THR A 443 -6.63 9.65 -19.93
C THR A 443 -7.13 8.38 -19.24
N TYR A 444 -6.46 7.96 -18.16
CA TYR A 444 -6.83 6.78 -17.39
C TYR A 444 -8.16 7.01 -16.65
N GLY A 445 -8.23 8.07 -15.83
CA GLY A 445 -9.44 8.40 -15.07
C GLY A 445 -10.67 8.60 -15.96
N THR A 446 -10.52 9.37 -17.05
CA THR A 446 -11.63 9.66 -17.97
C THR A 446 -12.07 8.42 -18.77
N CYS A 447 -11.15 7.58 -19.24
CA CYS A 447 -11.48 6.35 -19.97
C CYS A 447 -12.26 5.37 -19.10
N GLY A 448 -11.82 5.17 -17.85
CA GLY A 448 -12.50 4.28 -16.90
C GLY A 448 -13.97 4.66 -16.71
N ILE A 449 -14.29 5.95 -16.67
CA ILE A 449 -15.67 6.43 -16.52
C ILE A 449 -16.48 6.29 -17.80
N MET A 450 -15.92 6.57 -18.98
CA MET A 450 -16.68 6.42 -20.23
C MET A 450 -17.24 5.00 -20.40
N VAL A 451 -16.48 3.98 -20.00
CA VAL A 451 -16.90 2.57 -20.03
C VAL A 451 -18.01 2.27 -19.01
N ALA A 452 -17.97 2.85 -17.81
CA ALA A 452 -19.07 2.77 -16.86
C ALA A 452 -20.30 3.56 -17.35
N GLY A 453 -20.07 4.69 -18.01
CA GLY A 453 -21.08 5.61 -18.49
C GLY A 453 -21.94 5.03 -19.60
N GLU A 454 -21.35 4.30 -20.56
CA GLU A 454 -22.12 3.59 -21.60
C GLU A 454 -23.10 2.57 -21.01
N LYS A 455 -22.77 2.00 -19.84
CA LYS A 455 -23.60 0.98 -19.17
C LYS A 455 -24.57 1.55 -18.13
N ALA A 456 -24.32 2.73 -17.56
CA ALA A 456 -25.10 3.30 -16.45
C ALA A 456 -25.47 4.80 -16.60
N ILE A 457 -24.59 5.66 -17.12
CA ILE A 457 -24.68 7.12 -16.99
C ILE A 457 -25.36 7.79 -18.21
N PHE A 458 -25.23 7.24 -19.42
CA PHE A 458 -25.75 7.87 -20.64
C PHE A 458 -27.30 7.90 -20.77
N ARG A 459 -28.04 7.33 -19.81
CA ARG A 459 -29.49 7.53 -19.70
C ARG A 459 -29.89 8.81 -18.94
N ALA A 460 -28.97 9.47 -18.24
CA ALA A 460 -29.25 10.70 -17.50
C ALA A 460 -28.95 11.98 -18.31
N GLN A 461 -27.84 12.02 -19.04
CA GLN A 461 -27.41 13.23 -19.77
C GLN A 461 -28.15 13.48 -21.10
N THR A 462 -28.83 12.49 -21.68
CA THR A 462 -29.63 12.67 -22.91
C THR A 462 -30.94 13.45 -22.69
N ARG A 463 -31.25 13.89 -21.46
CA ARG A 463 -32.39 14.79 -21.20
C ARG A 463 -32.08 16.28 -21.27
N ASN A 464 -30.81 16.69 -21.31
CA ASN A 464 -30.42 18.11 -21.28
C ASN A 464 -29.68 18.61 -22.53
N ILE A 465 -29.59 17.80 -23.59
CA ILE A 465 -29.07 18.24 -24.90
C ILE A 465 -30.24 18.36 -25.88
N HIS A 466 -31.16 19.26 -25.56
CA HIS A 466 -32.04 19.91 -26.54
C HIS A 466 -32.21 21.36 -26.10
N LEU A 467 -31.26 22.19 -26.52
CA LEU A 467 -31.45 23.61 -26.77
C LEU A 467 -31.00 23.89 -28.20
#